data_AF-A0A498MGF6-F1
#
_entry.id   AF-A0A498MGF6-F1
#
_cell.length_a   1.000
_cell.length_b   1.000
_cell.length_c   1.000
_cell.angle_alpha   90.00
_cell.angle_beta   90.00
_cell.angle_gamma   90.00
#
_symmetry.space_group_name_H-M   'P 1'
#
loop_
_entity.id
_entity.type
_entity.pdbx_description
1 polymer ?
#
loop_
_entity_poly.entity_id
_entity_poly.type
_entity_poly.pdbx_seq_one_letter_code
_entity_poly.pdbx_strand_id
1 'polypeptide(L)'
;MSLMAAIRKKLVIVGDGACGKTCLLIVFSKDQFPEVYVPTVFENYIADIEVDGKQEPVKPEEGRDMANRISAFGYLECSAKTKEGVREVFEMATRAALQVRKRKKRSGCLLL
;
A
#
# COMPACT_ATOMS: atom_id res chain seq x y z
N MET A 1 11.76 34.32 11.07
CA MET A 1 10.73 33.25 11.01
C MET A 1 11.15 32.28 9.92
N SER A 2 11.72 31.13 10.28
CA SER A 2 12.30 30.18 9.33
C SER A 2 11.18 29.49 8.54
N LEU A 3 11.24 29.62 7.21
CA LEU A 3 10.34 28.94 6.29
C LEU A 3 10.58 27.43 6.43
N MET A 4 9.65 26.69 7.05
CA MET A 4 9.72 25.23 7.07
C MET A 4 9.67 24.74 5.63
N ALA A 5 10.81 24.26 5.11
CA ALA A 5 10.88 23.72 3.76
C ALA A 5 9.87 22.57 3.61
N ALA A 6 9.01 22.65 2.61
CA ALA A 6 8.00 21.63 2.34
C ALA A 6 8.67 20.29 2.01
N ILE A 7 8.42 19.28 2.85
CA ILE A 7 8.94 17.92 2.64
C ILE A 7 8.01 17.22 1.64
N ARG A 8 8.54 16.86 0.47
CA ARG A 8 7.83 16.07 -0.54
C ARG A 8 8.33 14.62 -0.51
N LYS A 9 7.40 13.67 -0.52
CA LYS A 9 7.67 12.22 -0.58
C LYS A 9 6.86 11.61 -1.71
N LYS A 10 7.48 10.70 -2.47
CA LYS A 10 6.79 9.90 -3.49
C LYS A 10 6.33 8.60 -2.84
N LEU A 11 5.02 8.34 -2.84
CA LEU A 11 4.43 7.07 -2.41
C LEU A 11 4.12 6.21 -3.64
N VAL A 12 4.46 4.93 -3.56
CA VAL A 12 4.15 3.93 -4.60
C VAL A 12 3.35 2.82 -3.94
N ILE A 13 2.23 2.42 -4.54
CA ILE A 13 1.36 1.33 -4.06
C ILE A 13 1.48 0.16 -5.04
N VAL A 14 1.75 -1.03 -4.51
CA VAL A 14 1.94 -2.27 -5.26
C VAL A 14 1.04 -3.38 -4.74
N GLY A 15 0.76 -4.39 -5.55
CA GLY A 15 -0.14 -5.50 -5.25
C GLY A 15 -0.84 -6.01 -6.51
N ASP A 16 -1.50 -7.16 -6.40
CA ASP A 16 -2.08 -7.90 -7.53
C ASP A 16 -3.20 -7.16 -8.27
N GLY A 17 -3.62 -7.69 -9.42
CA GLY A 17 -4.80 -7.19 -10.13
C GLY A 17 -6.03 -7.14 -9.21
N ALA A 18 -6.88 -6.13 -9.39
CA ALA A 18 -8.14 -5.97 -8.65
C ALA A 18 -8.06 -5.87 -7.10
N CYS A 19 -6.88 -5.88 -6.46
CA CYS A 19 -6.76 -5.82 -4.99
C CYS A 19 -7.10 -4.46 -4.34
N GLY A 20 -7.67 -3.50 -5.09
CA GLY A 20 -8.19 -2.25 -4.54
C GLY A 20 -7.23 -1.05 -4.48
N LYS A 21 -6.01 -1.14 -5.03
CA LYS A 21 -5.01 -0.04 -5.04
C LYS A 21 -5.55 1.29 -5.57
N THR A 22 -6.21 1.25 -6.73
CA THR A 22 -6.76 2.45 -7.39
C THR A 22 -7.89 3.04 -6.57
N CYS A 23 -8.79 2.21 -6.02
CA CYS A 23 -9.86 2.66 -5.14
C CYS A 23 -9.30 3.31 -3.87
N LEU A 24 -8.26 2.74 -3.28
CA LEU A 24 -7.59 3.31 -2.10
C LEU A 24 -7.03 4.71 -2.37
N LEU A 25 -6.33 4.91 -3.50
CA LEU A 25 -5.80 6.23 -3.90
C LEU A 25 -6.90 7.24 -4.20
N ILE A 26 -7.95 6.82 -4.91
CA ILE A 26 -9.06 7.69 -5.26
C ILE A 26 -9.79 8.15 -4.00
N VAL A 27 -10.13 7.23 -3.10
CA VAL A 27 -10.82 7.56 -1.84
C VAL A 27 -9.95 8.46 -0.97
N PHE A 28 -8.65 8.20 -0.87
CA PHE A 28 -7.78 9.09 -0.10
C PHE A 28 -7.67 10.51 -0.71
N SER A 29 -7.60 10.62 -2.04
CA SER A 29 -7.37 11.92 -2.71
C SER A 29 -8.64 12.72 -2.99
N LYS A 30 -9.76 12.06 -3.22
CA LYS A 30 -11.04 12.67 -3.63
C LYS A 30 -12.16 12.48 -2.62
N ASP A 31 -11.94 11.69 -1.59
CA ASP A 31 -12.95 11.32 -0.57
C ASP A 31 -14.25 10.72 -1.16
N GLN A 32 -14.16 10.13 -2.36
CA GLN A 32 -15.27 9.50 -3.06
C GLN A 32 -14.85 8.13 -3.57
N PHE A 33 -15.69 7.11 -3.34
CA PHE A 33 -15.49 5.80 -3.93
C PHE A 33 -16.09 5.77 -5.34
N PRO A 34 -15.39 5.24 -6.36
CA PRO A 34 -15.90 5.22 -7.73
C PRO A 34 -17.06 4.22 -7.88
N GLU A 35 -18.19 4.68 -8.41
CA GLU A 35 -19.33 3.81 -8.74
C GLU A 35 -19.09 2.99 -10.01
N VAL A 36 -18.33 3.55 -10.96
CA VAL A 36 -17.92 2.87 -12.20
C VAL A 36 -16.45 2.50 -12.07
N TYR A 37 -16.17 1.20 -11.97
CA TYR A 37 -14.80 0.69 -11.95
C TYR A 37 -14.23 0.68 -13.37
N VAL A 38 -13.42 1.69 -13.69
CA VAL A 38 -12.60 1.69 -14.92
C VAL A 38 -11.23 1.10 -14.57
N PRO A 39 -10.86 -0.09 -15.10
CA PRO A 39 -9.56 -0.71 -14.86
C PRO A 39 -8.43 0.24 -15.29
N THR A 40 -7.34 0.25 -14.53
CA THR A 40 -6.25 1.21 -14.74
C THR A 40 -5.31 0.76 -15.86
N VAL A 41 -5.71 0.91 -17.14
CA VAL A 41 -4.93 0.77 -18.41
C VAL A 41 -4.13 -0.54 -18.63
N PHE A 42 -3.97 -1.39 -17.62
CA PHE A 42 -3.42 -2.73 -17.72
C PHE A 42 -4.52 -3.74 -17.38
N GLU A 43 -5.02 -4.40 -18.43
CA GLU A 43 -5.87 -5.58 -18.33
C GLU A 43 -5.01 -6.77 -17.90
N ASN A 44 -5.07 -7.13 -16.62
CA ASN A 44 -4.68 -8.48 -16.21
C ASN A 44 -5.89 -9.37 -16.49
N TYR A 45 -5.90 -10.06 -17.65
CA TYR A 45 -6.78 -11.22 -17.83
C TYR A 45 -6.31 -12.31 -16.88
N ILE A 46 -6.96 -12.41 -15.72
CA ILE A 46 -6.80 -13.54 -14.82
C ILE A 46 -7.80 -14.60 -15.29
N ALA A 47 -7.29 -15.69 -15.86
CA ALA A 47 -8.07 -16.89 -16.06
C ALA A 47 -8.10 -17.63 -14.72
N ASP A 48 -9.25 -17.66 -14.05
CA ASP A 48 -9.43 -18.46 -12.85
C ASP A 48 -9.45 -19.94 -13.24
N ILE A 49 -8.38 -20.67 -12.93
CA ILE A 49 -8.41 -22.14 -12.91
C ILE A 49 -8.71 -22.53 -11.47
N GLU A 50 -9.98 -22.85 -11.18
CA GLU A 50 -10.41 -23.38 -9.89
C GLU A 50 -9.84 -24.78 -9.67
N VAL A 51 -9.04 -24.93 -8.61
CA VAL A 51 -8.68 -26.24 -8.04
C VAL A 51 -9.00 -26.17 -6.54
N ASP A 52 -9.97 -26.98 -6.10
CA ASP A 52 -10.32 -27.27 -4.70
C ASP A 52 -10.96 -26.16 -3.81
N GLY A 53 -11.70 -25.24 -4.41
CA GLY A 53 -13.05 -24.88 -3.92
C GLY A 53 -13.28 -24.22 -2.55
N LYS A 54 -12.29 -23.76 -1.78
CA LYS A 54 -12.52 -22.88 -0.60
C LYS A 54 -11.34 -21.94 -0.33
N GLN A 55 -11.51 -20.65 -0.62
CA GLN A 55 -10.64 -19.59 -0.08
C GLN A 55 -11.38 -18.84 1.03
N GLU A 56 -10.88 -18.92 2.26
CA GLU A 56 -11.36 -18.09 3.37
C GLU A 56 -10.68 -16.71 3.33
N PRO A 57 -11.34 -15.64 3.82
CA PRO A 57 -10.69 -14.33 3.96
C PRO A 57 -9.46 -14.43 4.87
N VAL A 58 -8.39 -13.72 4.49
CA VAL A 58 -7.18 -13.60 5.31
C VAL A 58 -7.55 -13.02 6.66
N LYS A 59 -7.09 -13.65 7.74
CA LYS A 59 -7.30 -13.17 9.10
C LYS A 59 -6.28 -12.08 9.45
N PRO A 60 -6.62 -11.14 10.37
CA PRO A 60 -5.71 -10.07 10.77
C PRO A 60 -4.40 -10.58 11.39
N GLU A 61 -4.41 -11.74 12.04
CA GLU A 61 -3.23 -12.40 12.57
C GLU A 61 -2.25 -12.84 11.47
N GLU A 62 -2.76 -13.46 10.40
CA GLU A 62 -1.95 -13.89 9.26
C GLU A 62 -1.30 -12.71 8.54
N GLY A 63 -2.04 -11.60 8.37
CA GLY A 63 -1.52 -10.37 7.80
C GLY A 63 -0.41 -9.73 8.65
N ARG A 64 -0.56 -9.73 9.98
CA ARG A 64 0.47 -9.27 10.92
C ARG A 64 1.71 -10.15 10.90
N ASP A 65 1.53 -11.46 10.89
CA ASP A 65 2.64 -12.42 10.83
C ASP A 65 3.43 -12.26 9.52
N MET A 66 2.73 -12.07 8.40
CA MET A 66 3.38 -11.79 7.12
C MET A 66 4.15 -10.46 7.15
N ALA A 67 3.57 -9.40 7.71
CA ALA A 67 4.24 -8.11 7.85
C ALA A 67 5.53 -8.21 8.69
N ASN A 68 5.49 -8.97 9.79
CA ASN A 68 6.66 -9.27 10.62
C ASN A 68 7.73 -10.05 9.83
N ARG A 69 7.31 -11.09 9.09
CA ARG A 69 8.19 -11.93 8.28
C ARG A 69 8.97 -11.14 7.23
N ILE A 70 8.36 -10.12 6.62
CA ILE A 70 9.04 -9.25 5.65
C ILE A 70 9.66 -7.99 6.27
N SER A 71 9.62 -7.85 7.60
CA SER A 71 10.10 -6.66 8.32
C SER A 71 9.46 -5.35 7.80
N ALA A 72 8.16 -5.39 7.51
CA ALA A 72 7.40 -4.19 7.15
C ALA A 72 7.33 -3.21 8.33
N PHE A 73 7.14 -1.92 8.04
CA PHE A 73 6.98 -0.89 9.06
C PHE A 73 5.75 -1.12 9.95
N GLY A 74 4.70 -1.71 9.39
CA GLY A 74 3.48 -2.06 10.09
C GLY A 74 2.48 -2.72 9.16
N TYR A 75 1.41 -3.24 9.75
CA TYR A 75 0.27 -3.83 9.07
C TYR A 75 -1.00 -3.06 9.43
N LEU A 76 -1.83 -2.79 8.43
CA LEU A 76 -3.14 -2.16 8.59
C LEU A 76 -4.11 -2.80 7.59
N GLU A 77 -5.33 -3.05 8.06
CA GLU A 77 -6.47 -3.34 7.20
C GLU A 77 -7.20 -2.04 6.90
N CYS A 78 -7.77 -1.95 5.70
CA CYS A 78 -8.59 -0.80 5.31
C CYS A 78 -9.66 -1.23 4.30
N SER A 79 -10.74 -0.46 4.25
CA SER A 79 -11.80 -0.60 3.27
C SER A 79 -12.03 0.74 2.59
N ALA A 80 -11.61 0.84 1.34
CA ALA A 80 -11.85 2.03 0.53
C ALA A 80 -13.36 2.33 0.40
N LYS A 81 -14.19 1.27 0.33
CA LYS A 81 -15.65 1.40 0.16
C LYS A 81 -16.33 2.02 1.38
N THR A 82 -15.96 1.59 2.58
CA THR A 82 -16.51 2.11 3.85
C THR A 82 -15.69 3.26 4.43
N LYS A 83 -14.56 3.60 3.78
CA LYS A 83 -13.55 4.59 4.21
C LYS A 83 -12.80 4.24 5.51
N GLU A 84 -13.04 3.05 6.06
CA GLU A 84 -12.39 2.60 7.28
C GLU A 84 -10.89 2.33 7.06
N GLY A 85 -10.03 2.84 7.95
CA GLY A 85 -8.58 2.61 7.91
C GLY A 85 -7.83 3.33 6.78
N VAL A 86 -8.53 4.01 5.87
CA VAL A 86 -7.90 4.63 4.69
C VAL A 86 -6.90 5.70 5.11
N ARG A 87 -7.26 6.60 6.03
CA ARG A 87 -6.37 7.69 6.44
C ARG A 87 -5.15 7.17 7.19
N GLU A 88 -5.37 6.19 8.04
CA GLU A 88 -4.39 5.53 8.90
C GLU A 88 -3.27 4.90 8.07
N VAL A 89 -3.62 4.27 6.93
CA VAL A 89 -2.64 3.72 5.98
C VAL A 89 -1.67 4.79 5.47
N PHE A 90 -2.19 5.95 5.04
CA PHE A 90 -1.34 7.02 4.51
C PHE A 90 -0.57 7.76 5.62
N GLU A 91 -1.12 7.88 6.82
CA GLU A 91 -0.40 8.42 7.98
C GLU A 91 0.75 7.50 8.39
N MET A 92 0.53 6.19 8.44
CA MET A 92 1.57 5.20 8.73
C MET A 92 2.67 5.26 7.67
N ALA A 93 2.32 5.31 6.38
CA ALA A 93 3.28 5.46 5.29
C ALA A 93 4.08 6.76 5.40
N THR A 94 3.44 7.87 5.78
CA THR A 94 4.10 9.17 5.99
C THR A 94 5.07 9.11 7.17
N ARG A 95 4.66 8.53 8.30
CA ARG A 95 5.52 8.32 9.47
C ARG A 95 6.72 7.46 9.11
N ALA A 96 6.51 6.35 8.40
CA ALA A 96 7.58 5.49 7.90
C ALA A 96 8.57 6.28 7.02
N ALA A 97 8.07 7.08 6.08
CA ALA A 97 8.88 7.87 5.15
C ALA A 97 9.69 9.01 5.82
N LEU A 98 9.23 9.51 6.97
CA LEU A 98 9.91 10.55 7.76
C LEU A 98 10.91 9.97 8.77
N GLN A 99 10.65 8.78 9.32
CA GLN A 99 11.54 8.11 10.27
C GLN A 99 12.84 7.59 9.65
N VAL A 100 12.93 7.48 8.31
CA VAL A 100 14.18 7.17 7.62
C VAL A 100 15.19 8.32 7.78
N ARG A 101 15.83 8.39 8.95
CA ARG A 101 17.08 9.14 9.16
C ARG A 101 18.20 8.39 8.44
N LYS A 102 18.94 9.13 7.60
CA LYS A 102 20.10 8.73 6.77
C LYS A 102 20.65 7.33 7.08
N ARG A 103 20.36 6.33 6.22
CA ARG A 103 21.29 5.20 6.08
C ARG A 103 22.69 5.81 5.91
N LYS A 104 23.65 5.48 6.79
CA LYS A 104 25.08 5.69 6.47
C LYS A 104 25.26 5.18 5.05
N LYS A 105 25.77 6.01 4.12
CA LYS A 105 26.16 5.56 2.77
C LYS A 105 26.95 4.26 2.98
N ARG A 106 26.41 3.10 2.60
CA ARG A 106 27.27 1.94 2.36
C ARG A 106 28.05 2.34 1.11
N SER A 107 29.35 2.49 1.28
CA SER A 107 30.31 2.86 0.24
C SER A 107 30.21 1.85 -0.90
N GLY A 108 29.64 2.27 -2.04
CA GLY A 108 29.71 1.58 -3.32
C GLY A 108 29.03 0.20 -3.38
N CYS A 109 28.25 -0.03 -4.42
CA CYS A 109 28.19 -1.37 -4.99
C CYS A 109 29.46 -1.49 -5.84
N LEU A 110 30.44 -2.30 -5.41
CA LEU A 110 31.58 -2.63 -6.27
C LEU A 110 31.06 -3.68 -7.25
N LEU A 111 30.83 -3.26 -8.50
CA LEU A 111 30.79 -4.20 -9.62
C LEU A 111 32.24 -4.65 -9.84
N LEU A 112 32.52 -5.90 -9.51
CA LEU A 112 33.73 -6.61 -9.92
C LEU A 112 33.58 -7.05 -11.38
#